data_AF-A0A8W8NQT3-F1
#
_entry.id   AF-A0A8W8NQT3-F1
#
_cell.length_a   1.000
_cell.length_b   1.000
_cell.length_c   1.000
_cell.angle_alpha   90.00
_cell.angle_beta   90.00
_cell.angle_gamma   90.00
#
_symmetry.space_group_name_H-M   'P 1'
#
loop_
_entity.id
_entity.type
_entity.pdbx_description
1 polymer ?
#
loop_
_entity_poly.entity_id
_entity_poly.type
_entity_poly.pdbx_seq_one_letter_code
_entity_poly.pdbx_strand_id
1 'polypeptide(L)'
;MTLVVCSVIVLLTGVADSAVICSEPTNLAEQYSQYMANATVSNMLEYLESSTAGGVASDEEEQLIYGNRICPSSIKAITTDPKSSVFERTTCPYFLVASHLSTRYPKIITEARCKCSGCVPLEENGHSDLTRCEPVYRPVRVLSRTGNCVNGVYQYAAAVHMKQEGCTCVRKTEALSGSGSGSNGSDDPIPM
;
A
#
# COMPACT_ATOMS: atom_id res chain seq x y z
N MET A 1 39.12 44.85 -52.98
CA MET A 1 38.80 43.43 -52.74
C MET A 1 38.76 43.23 -51.23
N THR A 2 37.58 43.32 -50.65
CA THR A 2 37.33 43.35 -49.20
C THR A 2 37.22 41.91 -48.66
N LEU A 3 38.11 41.55 -47.73
CA LEU A 3 38.03 40.29 -46.98
C LEU A 3 37.10 40.49 -45.78
N VAL A 4 35.95 39.80 -45.80
CA VAL A 4 35.01 39.73 -44.68
C VAL A 4 35.40 38.53 -43.82
N VAL A 5 35.88 38.79 -42.60
CA VAL A 5 36.19 37.76 -41.61
C VAL A 5 34.92 37.51 -40.78
N CYS A 6 34.23 36.40 -41.05
CA CYS A 6 33.08 35.95 -40.25
C CYS A 6 33.58 35.22 -39.00
N SER A 7 33.73 35.95 -37.90
CA SER A 7 33.92 35.35 -36.56
C SER A 7 32.58 34.83 -36.05
N VAL A 8 32.38 33.51 -36.12
CA VAL A 8 31.23 32.84 -35.49
C VAL A 8 31.56 32.63 -34.01
N ILE A 9 31.05 33.51 -33.16
CA ILE A 9 31.12 33.33 -31.70
C ILE A 9 30.00 32.35 -31.32
N VAL A 10 30.36 31.10 -31.05
CA VAL A 10 29.44 30.11 -30.48
C VAL A 10 29.41 30.32 -28.97
N LEU A 11 28.38 30.99 -28.47
CA LEU A 11 28.08 31.06 -27.04
C LEU A 11 27.43 29.75 -26.61
N LEU A 12 28.23 28.82 -26.09
CA LEU A 12 27.73 27.66 -25.35
C LEU A 12 27.29 28.14 -23.95
N THR A 13 26.06 28.60 -23.82
CA THR A 13 25.42 28.74 -22.50
C THR A 13 24.97 27.35 -22.05
N GLY A 14 25.91 26.57 -21.54
CA GLY A 14 25.58 25.37 -20.77
C GLY A 14 24.95 25.82 -19.46
N VAL A 15 23.63 25.65 -19.31
CA VAL A 15 23.00 25.75 -18.00
C VAL A 15 23.50 24.54 -17.22
N ALA A 16 24.37 24.78 -16.25
CA ALA A 16 24.74 23.77 -15.28
C ALA A 16 23.52 23.61 -14.36
N ASP A 17 22.63 22.69 -14.74
CA ASP A 17 21.49 22.29 -13.92
C ASP A 17 22.06 21.61 -12.67
N SER A 18 22.34 22.43 -11.67
CA SER A 18 22.87 21.99 -10.39
C SER A 18 21.70 21.32 -9.70
N ALA A 19 21.56 20.00 -9.88
CA ALA A 19 20.55 19.23 -9.19
C ALA A 19 20.59 19.60 -7.70
N VAL A 20 19.58 20.33 -7.24
CA VAL A 20 19.54 20.80 -5.86
C VAL A 20 19.45 19.55 -4.99
N ILE A 21 20.54 19.25 -4.29
CA ILE A 21 20.57 18.12 -3.36
C ILE A 21 19.78 18.54 -2.13
N CYS A 22 18.58 17.96 -2.00
CA CYS A 22 17.68 18.25 -0.90
C CYS A 22 17.89 17.24 0.23
N SER A 23 17.94 17.74 1.46
CA SER A 23 18.06 16.94 2.67
C SER A 23 16.76 16.92 3.47
N GLU A 24 16.64 15.96 4.38
CA GLU A 24 15.51 15.86 5.30
C GLU A 24 15.54 17.01 6.32
N PRO A 25 14.38 17.54 6.75
CA PRO A 25 14.32 18.45 7.88
C PRO A 25 14.89 17.79 9.14
N THR A 26 15.78 18.49 9.85
CA THR A 26 16.39 17.98 11.09
C THR A 26 15.36 17.78 12.22
N ASN A 27 14.25 18.52 12.19
CA ASN A 27 13.17 18.46 13.15
C ASN A 27 11.95 17.64 12.67
N LEU A 28 12.07 16.81 11.61
CA LEU A 28 10.94 16.07 11.04
C LEU A 28 10.20 15.18 12.06
N ALA A 29 10.94 14.56 12.98
CA ALA A 29 10.36 13.76 14.06
C ALA A 29 9.51 14.59 15.05
N GLU A 30 9.97 15.81 15.35
CA GLU A 30 9.24 16.74 16.22
C GLU A 30 7.99 17.27 15.51
N GLN A 31 8.10 17.66 14.24
CA GLN A 31 6.97 18.06 13.41
C GLN A 31 5.87 16.98 13.39
N TYR A 32 6.26 15.72 13.20
CA TYR A 32 5.32 14.59 13.24
C TYR A 32 4.69 14.43 14.62
N SER A 33 5.48 14.54 15.70
CA SER A 33 4.97 14.42 17.06
C SER A 33 3.94 15.50 17.39
N GLN A 34 4.20 16.74 16.97
CA GLN A 34 3.25 17.86 17.09
C GLN A 34 2.00 17.63 16.24
N TYR A 35 2.16 17.18 15.00
CA TYR A 35 1.04 16.81 14.13
C TYR A 35 0.14 15.75 14.77
N MET A 36 0.73 14.72 15.38
CA MET A 36 -0.01 13.68 16.09
C MET A 36 -0.69 14.19 17.37
N ALA A 37 -0.05 15.07 18.14
CA ALA A 37 -0.62 15.66 19.35
C ALA A 37 -1.83 16.57 19.06
N ASN A 38 -1.83 17.24 17.90
CA ASN A 38 -2.92 18.11 17.45
C ASN A 38 -4.09 17.35 16.80
N ALA A 39 -4.11 16.01 16.85
CA ALA A 39 -5.21 15.22 16.30
C ALA A 39 -6.48 15.36 17.16
N THR A 40 -7.55 15.92 16.58
CA THR A 40 -8.88 15.93 17.20
C THR A 40 -9.78 14.82 16.60
N VAL A 41 -10.88 14.50 17.28
CA VAL A 41 -11.87 13.51 16.79
C VAL A 41 -12.46 13.93 15.44
N SER A 42 -12.66 15.23 15.19
CA SER A 42 -13.15 15.75 13.90
C SER A 42 -12.16 15.50 12.76
N ASN A 43 -10.85 15.64 13.01
CA ASN A 43 -9.83 15.31 12.03
C ASN A 43 -9.89 13.82 11.65
N MET A 44 -10.29 12.94 12.57
CA MET A 44 -10.43 11.50 12.31
C MET A 44 -11.58 11.18 11.34
N LEU A 45 -12.67 11.95 11.39
CA LEU A 45 -13.86 11.73 10.57
C LEU A 45 -13.63 12.15 9.11
N GLU A 46 -12.94 13.27 8.89
CA GLU A 46 -12.52 13.77 7.57
C GLU A 46 -11.61 12.76 6.82
N TYR A 47 -10.95 11.84 7.54
CA TYR A 47 -10.09 10.79 6.95
C TYR A 47 -10.83 9.61 6.32
N LEU A 48 -12.09 9.33 6.69
CA LEU A 48 -12.84 8.22 6.07
C LEU A 48 -13.36 8.59 4.68
N GLU A 49 -13.58 9.89 4.43
CA GLU A 49 -14.15 10.43 3.20
C GLU A 49 -13.10 10.61 2.08
N SER A 50 -11.81 10.68 2.44
CA SER A 50 -10.68 10.91 1.51
C SER A 50 -10.18 9.63 0.81
N SER A 51 -10.85 8.49 0.97
CA SER A 51 -10.40 7.19 0.44
C SER A 51 -10.61 7.04 -1.07
N THR A 52 -9.94 7.88 -1.87
CA THR A 52 -9.70 7.60 -3.29
C THR A 52 -8.24 7.88 -3.66
N ALA A 53 -7.63 6.87 -4.28
CA ALA A 53 -6.33 6.88 -4.96
C ALA A 53 -5.06 7.03 -4.09
N GLY A 54 -4.59 5.89 -3.56
CA GLY A 54 -3.16 5.69 -3.29
C GLY A 54 -2.56 4.89 -4.45
N GLY A 55 -1.88 5.57 -5.38
CA GLY A 55 -0.97 4.88 -6.31
C GLY A 55 0.20 4.28 -5.53
N VAL A 56 0.62 3.08 -5.92
CA VAL A 56 1.81 2.42 -5.35
C VAL A 56 3.01 3.35 -5.57
N ALA A 57 3.62 3.83 -4.49
CA ALA A 57 4.84 4.62 -4.58
C ALA A 57 5.95 3.72 -5.13
N SER A 58 6.66 4.16 -6.17
CA SER A 58 7.69 3.37 -6.88
C SER A 58 8.86 2.92 -6.00
N ASP A 59 9.00 3.50 -4.81
CA ASP A 59 10.17 3.36 -3.94
C ASP A 59 9.84 2.60 -2.64
N GLU A 60 8.69 1.92 -2.57
CA GLU A 60 8.29 1.17 -1.38
C GLU A 60 9.04 -0.17 -1.33
N GLU A 61 9.87 -0.34 -0.30
CA GLU A 61 10.61 -1.57 -0.03
C GLU A 61 9.97 -2.32 1.15
N GLU A 62 9.86 -3.64 1.05
CA GLU A 62 9.30 -4.48 2.11
C GLU A 62 10.30 -5.51 2.64
N GLN A 63 10.45 -5.55 3.96
CA GLN A 63 11.21 -6.59 4.66
C GLN A 63 10.29 -7.47 5.51
N LEU A 64 10.37 -8.80 5.36
CA LEU A 64 9.66 -9.73 6.25
C LEU A 64 10.20 -9.60 7.68
N ILE A 65 9.34 -9.29 8.65
CA ILE A 65 9.73 -9.15 10.07
C ILE A 65 9.13 -10.24 10.96
N TYR A 66 8.01 -10.84 10.58
CA TYR A 66 7.40 -11.93 11.33
C TYR A 66 6.67 -12.91 10.42
N GLY A 67 6.83 -14.20 10.71
CA GLY A 67 6.07 -15.28 10.08
C GLY A 67 6.70 -15.75 8.77
N ASN A 68 5.86 -16.22 7.85
CA ASN A 68 6.28 -16.70 6.54
C ASN A 68 5.17 -16.47 5.51
N ARG A 69 5.50 -16.62 4.23
CA ARG A 69 4.59 -16.41 3.10
C ARG A 69 3.77 -17.65 2.72
N ILE A 70 3.82 -18.72 3.53
CA ILE A 70 3.24 -20.03 3.17
C ILE A 70 1.78 -20.07 3.60
N CYS A 71 0.87 -20.23 2.64
CA CYS A 71 -0.52 -20.50 2.93
C CYS A 71 -0.68 -21.93 3.50
N PRO A 72 -1.33 -22.12 4.66
CA PRO A 72 -1.66 -23.45 5.16
C PRO A 72 -2.58 -24.20 4.19
N SER A 73 -2.30 -25.48 3.96
CA SER A 73 -3.06 -26.31 3.03
C SER A 73 -4.44 -26.74 3.56
N SER A 74 -4.64 -26.72 4.88
CA SER A 74 -5.94 -27.02 5.51
C SER A 74 -5.99 -26.49 6.94
N ILE A 75 -7.17 -26.57 7.58
CA ILE A 75 -7.35 -26.20 9.00
C ILE A 75 -6.45 -26.98 9.95
N LYS A 76 -6.07 -28.22 9.62
CA LYS A 76 -5.17 -29.04 10.44
C LYS A 76 -3.75 -28.46 10.49
N ALA A 77 -3.37 -27.68 9.49
CA ALA A 77 -2.08 -26.98 9.43
C ALA A 77 -2.12 -25.60 10.12
N ILE A 78 -3.30 -25.14 10.55
CA ILE A 78 -3.45 -23.94 11.37
C ILE A 78 -3.25 -24.31 12.84
N THR A 79 -2.40 -23.55 13.52
CA THR A 79 -2.16 -23.76 14.95
C THR A 79 -3.42 -23.49 15.76
N THR A 80 -3.72 -24.38 16.71
CA THR A 80 -4.77 -24.20 17.72
C THR A 80 -4.21 -23.79 19.07
N ASP A 81 -2.88 -23.62 19.19
CA ASP A 81 -2.24 -23.21 20.42
C ASP A 81 -2.76 -21.83 20.86
N PRO A 82 -3.38 -21.72 22.04
CA PRO A 82 -3.89 -20.44 22.53
C PRO A 82 -2.79 -19.38 22.71
N LYS A 83 -1.52 -19.79 22.81
CA LYS A 83 -0.36 -18.91 22.92
C LYS A 83 0.16 -18.39 21.58
N SER A 84 -0.23 -19.01 20.46
CA SER A 84 0.11 -18.51 19.13
C SER A 84 -0.59 -17.19 18.84
N SER A 85 0.04 -16.37 17.99
CA SER A 85 -0.52 -15.09 17.58
C SER A 85 -1.81 -15.25 16.78
N VAL A 86 -2.71 -14.27 16.87
CA VAL A 86 -4.00 -14.30 16.16
C VAL A 86 -3.83 -14.50 14.66
N PHE A 87 -2.80 -13.91 14.06
CA PHE A 87 -2.54 -14.00 12.62
C PHE A 87 -2.07 -15.38 12.14
N GLU A 88 -1.72 -16.29 13.05
CA GLU A 88 -1.41 -17.69 12.74
C GLU A 88 -2.62 -18.63 12.94
N ARG A 89 -3.64 -18.17 13.68
CA ARG A 89 -4.82 -18.94 14.09
C ARG A 89 -6.08 -18.62 13.29
N THR A 90 -6.07 -17.53 12.54
CA THR A 90 -7.18 -17.09 11.69
C THR A 90 -7.31 -17.93 10.42
N THR A 91 -8.52 -18.00 9.85
CA THR A 91 -8.79 -18.62 8.54
C THR A 91 -8.18 -17.82 7.37
N CYS A 92 -7.77 -16.59 7.61
CA CYS A 92 -6.99 -15.78 6.67
C CYS A 92 -5.66 -15.38 7.28
N PRO A 93 -4.72 -16.33 7.39
CA PRO A 93 -3.45 -16.08 8.04
C PRO A 93 -2.63 -15.04 7.27
N TYR A 94 -1.87 -14.24 8.00
CA TYR A 94 -1.03 -13.19 7.45
C TYR A 94 0.35 -13.19 8.10
N PHE A 95 1.30 -12.51 7.46
CA PHE A 95 2.64 -12.25 7.97
C PHE A 95 2.86 -10.74 8.07
N LEU A 96 3.87 -10.32 8.83
CA LEU A 96 4.18 -8.90 9.00
C LEU A 96 5.43 -8.52 8.21
N VAL A 97 5.36 -7.37 7.54
CA VAL A 97 6.47 -6.73 6.86
C VAL A 97 6.74 -5.35 7.47
N ALA A 98 7.98 -4.90 7.42
CA ALA A 98 8.33 -3.49 7.55
C ALA A 98 8.28 -2.88 6.14
N SER A 99 7.30 -2.03 5.87
CA SER A 99 7.19 -1.21 4.65
C SER A 99 7.98 0.07 4.85
N HIS A 100 9.05 0.23 4.07
CA HIS A 100 9.88 1.42 4.05
C HIS A 100 9.53 2.28 2.83
N LEU A 101 9.15 3.53 3.09
CA LEU A 101 8.95 4.54 2.06
C LEU A 101 9.74 5.81 2.40
N SER A 102 10.71 6.13 1.54
CA SER A 102 11.65 7.24 1.78
C SER A 102 10.98 8.63 1.80
N THR A 103 9.83 8.74 1.15
CA THR A 103 9.07 9.99 0.95
C THR A 103 8.00 10.22 2.01
N ARG A 104 8.09 9.55 3.15
CA ARG A 104 7.08 9.62 4.22
C ARG A 104 7.73 9.58 5.60
N TYR A 105 7.06 10.17 6.59
CA TYR A 105 7.38 10.00 7.99
C TYR A 105 6.15 9.48 8.78
N PRO A 106 6.29 8.39 9.57
CA PRO A 106 7.48 7.56 9.70
C PRO A 106 7.81 6.83 8.38
N LYS A 107 9.12 6.66 8.12
CA LYS A 107 9.61 5.98 6.92
C LYS A 107 9.21 4.52 6.91
N ILE A 108 9.29 3.88 8.08
CA ILE A 108 8.94 2.47 8.26
C ILE A 108 7.56 2.37 8.92
N ILE A 109 6.66 1.62 8.29
CA ILE A 109 5.37 1.22 8.86
C ILE A 109 5.29 -0.31 8.82
N THR A 110 4.96 -0.93 9.95
CA THR A 110 4.70 -2.37 10.01
C THR A 110 3.35 -2.67 9.37
N GLU A 111 3.29 -3.58 8.40
CA GLU A 111 2.04 -3.96 7.74
C GLU A 111 1.84 -5.47 7.67
N ALA A 112 0.59 -5.89 7.59
CA ALA A 112 0.23 -7.26 7.31
C ALA A 112 0.23 -7.55 5.80
N ARG A 113 0.49 -8.79 5.41
CA ARG A 113 0.29 -9.31 4.05
C ARG A 113 -0.39 -10.68 4.13
N CYS A 114 -1.43 -10.89 3.34
CA CYS A 114 -2.20 -12.13 3.39
C CYS A 114 -1.36 -13.29 2.83
N LYS A 115 -1.34 -14.43 3.53
CA LYS A 115 -0.65 -15.63 3.04
C LYS A 115 -1.43 -16.33 1.93
N CYS A 116 -2.75 -16.25 2.00
CA CYS A 116 -3.68 -17.00 1.16
C CYS A 116 -4.52 -16.05 0.31
N SER A 117 -4.93 -16.50 -0.87
CA SER A 117 -5.95 -15.85 -1.70
C SER A 117 -7.36 -16.27 -1.29
N GLY A 118 -7.56 -17.57 -1.00
CA GLY A 118 -8.78 -18.14 -0.43
C GLY A 118 -8.71 -18.21 1.09
N CYS A 119 -9.87 -18.21 1.77
CA CYS A 119 -9.89 -18.55 3.19
C CYS A 119 -9.56 -20.03 3.38
N VAL A 120 -8.83 -20.35 4.43
CA VAL A 120 -8.63 -21.73 4.85
C VAL A 120 -9.96 -22.25 5.40
N PRO A 121 -10.57 -23.29 4.78
CA PRO A 121 -11.84 -23.83 5.23
C PRO A 121 -11.74 -24.38 6.65
N LEU A 122 -12.75 -24.12 7.50
CA LEU A 122 -12.80 -24.67 8.86
C LEU A 122 -13.12 -26.18 8.88
N GLU A 123 -13.71 -26.69 7.79
CA GLU A 123 -14.03 -28.10 7.60
C GLU A 123 -13.17 -28.67 6.48
N GLU A 124 -12.77 -29.94 6.58
CA GLU A 124 -11.87 -30.61 5.63
C GLU A 124 -12.41 -30.63 4.19
N ASN A 125 -13.74 -30.54 4.02
CA ASN A 125 -14.44 -30.45 2.73
C ASN A 125 -15.18 -29.10 2.54
N GLY A 126 -14.84 -28.08 3.33
CA GLY A 126 -15.48 -26.77 3.23
C GLY A 126 -15.11 -26.08 1.92
N HIS A 127 -16.09 -25.45 1.27
CA HIS A 127 -15.88 -24.76 0.00
C HIS A 127 -15.08 -23.47 0.19
N SER A 128 -13.79 -23.47 -0.15
CA SER A 128 -12.99 -22.24 -0.23
C SER A 128 -13.37 -21.38 -1.44
N ASP A 129 -14.00 -21.97 -2.47
CA ASP A 129 -14.29 -21.31 -3.75
C ASP A 129 -15.22 -20.10 -3.64
N LEU A 130 -16.03 -20.02 -2.59
CA LEU A 130 -16.97 -18.92 -2.34
C LEU A 130 -16.39 -17.83 -1.43
N THR A 131 -15.17 -18.01 -0.93
CA THR A 131 -14.55 -17.11 0.03
C THR A 131 -13.15 -16.68 -0.39
N ARG A 132 -12.70 -15.52 0.07
CA ARG A 132 -11.35 -15.01 -0.19
C ARG A 132 -10.80 -14.26 1.00
N CYS A 133 -9.48 -14.24 1.12
CA CYS A 133 -8.81 -13.41 2.10
C CYS A 133 -8.60 -12.01 1.52
N GLU A 134 -9.15 -11.02 2.20
CA GLU A 134 -8.98 -9.62 1.84
C GLU A 134 -8.18 -8.87 2.90
N PRO A 135 -7.30 -7.95 2.48
CA PRO A 135 -6.61 -7.05 3.40
C PRO A 135 -7.62 -6.17 4.16
N VAL A 136 -7.36 -5.97 5.45
CA VAL A 136 -8.07 -4.99 6.28
C VAL A 136 -7.18 -3.76 6.40
N TYR A 137 -7.64 -2.64 5.85
CA TYR A 137 -6.90 -1.38 5.90
C TYR A 137 -7.39 -0.49 7.04
N ARG A 138 -6.44 0.20 7.66
CA ARG A 138 -6.69 1.27 8.61
C ARG A 138 -5.98 2.54 8.15
N PRO A 139 -6.67 3.69 8.10
CA PRO A 139 -6.00 4.95 7.82
C PRO A 139 -5.07 5.30 9.00
N VAL A 140 -3.82 5.61 8.70
CA VAL A 140 -2.84 6.14 9.66
C VAL A 140 -2.31 7.47 9.18
N ARG A 141 -2.09 8.37 10.14
CA ARG A 141 -1.57 9.71 9.89
C ARG A 141 -0.07 9.64 9.62
N VAL A 142 0.36 10.34 8.57
CA VAL A 142 1.77 10.42 8.16
C VAL A 142 2.08 11.83 7.69
N LEU A 143 3.37 12.16 7.62
CA LEU A 143 3.84 13.30 6.83
C LEU A 143 4.35 12.77 5.49
N SER A 144 3.88 13.31 4.38
CA SER A 144 4.35 12.95 3.04
C SER A 144 5.22 14.06 2.46
N ARG A 145 6.34 13.67 1.86
CA ARG A 145 7.29 14.56 1.22
C ARG A 145 6.64 15.15 -0.03
N THR A 146 6.57 16.46 -0.08
CA THR A 146 6.11 17.18 -1.27
C THR A 146 7.20 17.20 -2.35
N GLY A 147 6.86 17.65 -3.55
CA GLY A 147 7.86 17.94 -4.60
C GLY A 147 8.69 19.19 -4.34
N ASN A 148 8.41 19.94 -3.26
CA ASN A 148 9.06 21.20 -2.97
C ASN A 148 10.32 20.99 -2.14
N CYS A 149 11.37 21.71 -2.53
CA CYS A 149 12.62 21.81 -1.80
C CYS A 149 12.97 23.28 -1.64
N VAL A 150 12.98 23.76 -0.40
CA VAL A 150 13.18 25.17 -0.08
C VAL A 150 14.45 25.27 0.74
N ASN A 151 15.41 26.09 0.28
CA ASN A 151 16.72 26.24 0.91
C ASN A 151 17.46 24.91 1.14
N GLY A 152 17.33 23.97 0.19
CA GLY A 152 17.98 22.66 0.26
C GLY A 152 17.31 21.66 1.22
N VAL A 153 16.10 21.97 1.72
CA VAL A 153 15.36 21.10 2.65
C VAL A 153 14.01 20.71 2.04
N TYR A 154 13.72 19.41 2.07
CA TYR A 154 12.42 18.89 1.63
C TYR A 154 11.28 19.40 2.49
N GLN A 155 10.16 19.74 1.85
CA GLN A 155 8.93 20.12 2.54
C GLN A 155 7.99 18.92 2.67
N TYR A 156 7.27 18.85 3.80
CA TYR A 156 6.34 17.78 4.11
C TYR A 156 4.95 18.32 4.37
N ALA A 157 3.93 17.54 4.01
CA ALA A 157 2.52 17.85 4.25
C ALA A 157 1.84 16.71 5.00
N ALA A 158 0.80 17.04 5.77
CA ALA A 158 -0.06 16.03 6.40
C ALA A 158 -0.73 15.16 5.32
N ALA A 159 -0.66 13.85 5.51
CA ALA A 159 -1.27 12.88 4.61
C ALA A 159 -1.80 11.67 5.40
N VAL A 160 -2.52 10.79 4.69
CA VAL A 160 -3.01 9.51 5.20
C VAL A 160 -2.35 8.39 4.43
N HIS A 161 -1.92 7.38 5.17
CA HIS A 161 -1.48 6.11 4.62
C HIS A 161 -2.49 5.01 4.97
N MET A 162 -2.93 4.23 3.99
CA MET A 162 -3.81 3.10 4.22
C MET A 162 -2.99 1.89 4.63
N LYS A 163 -2.75 1.76 5.94
CA LYS A 163 -1.95 0.68 6.51
C LYS A 163 -2.74 -0.62 6.48
N GLN A 164 -2.18 -1.69 5.91
CA GLN A 164 -2.77 -3.01 6.03
C GLN A 164 -2.53 -3.56 7.44
N GLU A 165 -3.59 -3.65 8.27
CA GLU A 165 -3.50 -4.12 9.65
C GLU A 165 -3.59 -5.65 9.77
N GLY A 166 -4.25 -6.29 8.81
CA GLY A 166 -4.46 -7.73 8.84
C GLY A 166 -5.14 -8.23 7.57
N CYS A 167 -5.64 -9.45 7.65
CA CYS A 167 -6.47 -10.07 6.62
C CYS A 167 -7.70 -10.70 7.26
N THR A 168 -8.81 -10.67 6.54
CA THR A 168 -10.08 -11.27 6.98
C THR A 168 -10.69 -12.11 5.88
N CYS A 169 -11.52 -13.07 6.28
CA CYS A 169 -12.26 -13.91 5.35
C CYS A 169 -13.55 -13.21 4.92
N VAL A 170 -13.75 -13.05 3.63
CA VAL A 170 -14.97 -12.48 3.06
C VAL A 170 -15.60 -13.44 2.06
N ARG A 171 -16.91 -13.28 1.83
CA ARG A 171 -17.59 -13.92 0.71
C ARG A 171 -17.14 -13.24 -0.59
N LYS A 172 -16.92 -14.01 -1.65
CA LYS A 172 -16.73 -13.45 -3.00
C LYS A 172 -18.05 -12.79 -3.44
N THR A 173 -17.97 -11.58 -3.99
CA THR A 173 -19.11 -10.91 -4.62
C THR A 173 -19.24 -11.37 -6.07
N GLU A 174 -20.48 -11.45 -6.60
CA GLU A 174 -20.74 -11.90 -7.97
C GLU A 174 -20.02 -11.05 -9.03
N ALA A 175 -19.77 -9.77 -8.75
CA ALA A 175 -19.05 -8.85 -9.64
C ALA A 175 -17.59 -9.28 -9.94
N LEU A 176 -16.96 -10.06 -9.06
CA LEU A 176 -15.62 -10.62 -9.30
C LEU A 176 -15.66 -12.05 -9.89
N SER A 177 -16.86 -12.62 -10.00
CA SER A 177 -17.08 -13.95 -10.55
C SER A 177 -17.41 -13.93 -12.06
N GLY A 178 -17.35 -12.76 -12.70
CA GLY A 178 -17.94 -12.54 -14.02
C GLY A 178 -17.04 -11.98 -15.14
N SER A 179 -15.71 -11.95 -14.99
CA SER A 179 -14.83 -11.66 -16.13
C SER A 179 -14.37 -12.96 -16.78
N GLY A 180 -15.29 -13.63 -17.48
CA GLY A 180 -15.06 -14.87 -18.20
C GLY A 180 -16.19 -15.18 -19.18
N SER A 181 -16.14 -14.52 -20.35
CA SER A 181 -16.79 -14.84 -21.63
C SER A 181 -18.32 -14.79 -21.73
N GLY A 182 -18.77 -13.96 -22.67
CA GLY A 182 -20.18 -13.77 -23.01
C GLY A 182 -20.82 -14.89 -23.84
N SER A 183 -22.15 -14.85 -23.77
CA SER A 183 -23.15 -15.15 -24.82
C SER A 183 -22.99 -16.44 -25.64
N ASN A 184 -23.85 -17.42 -25.35
CA ASN A 184 -25.10 -17.61 -26.13
C ASN A 184 -26.01 -18.61 -25.40
N GLY A 185 -27.02 -18.08 -24.70
CA GLY A 185 -28.20 -18.85 -24.31
C GLY A 185 -29.17 -18.87 -25.49
N SER A 186 -29.36 -20.04 -26.08
CA SER A 186 -30.55 -20.34 -26.88
C SER A 186 -31.50 -21.12 -25.98
N ASP A 187 -32.62 -20.49 -25.65
CA ASP A 187 -33.77 -21.09 -24.98
C ASP A 187 -34.31 -22.27 -25.79
N ASP A 188 -34.40 -23.44 -25.17
CA ASP A 188 -35.26 -24.54 -25.64
C ASP A 188 -36.18 -24.96 -24.47
N PRO A 189 -37.52 -24.98 -24.66
CA PRO A 189 -38.46 -25.33 -23.61
C PRO A 189 -38.55 -26.85 -23.42
N ILE A 190 -38.64 -27.27 -22.15
CA ILE A 190 -38.83 -28.65 -21.71
C ILE A 190 -40.30 -29.07 -21.95
N PRO A 191 -40.59 -30.19 -22.64
CA PRO A 191 -41.92 -30.77 -22.67
C PRO A 191 -42.18 -31.63 -21.43
N MET A 192 -43.45 -31.67 -21.01
CA MET A 192 -43.98 -32.38 -19.84
C MET A 192 -43.75 -33.90 -19.86
#